data_AF-A0A6G3WM33-F1
#
_entry.id   AF-A0A6G3WM33-F1
#
_cell.length_a   1.000
_cell.length_b   1.000
_cell.length_c   1.000
_cell.angle_alpha   90.00
_cell.angle_beta   90.00
_cell.angle_gamma   90.00
#
_symmetry.space_group_name_H-M   'P 1'
#
loop_
_entity.id
_entity.type
_entity.pdbx_description
1 polymer ?
#
loop_
_entity_poly.entity_id
_entity_poly.type
_entity_poly.pdbx_seq_one_letter_code
_entity_poly.pdbx_strand_id
1 'polypeptide(L)'
;MRTSTARRMGTALAAAAALTSMAACSGSDGSEGSSGAGKDKAGAISKASPVAALKQVQQKTGGAQSAKVEGTTEMGTTMSMKQSGAIGWADGLSGALTITYTGGTMGDALKQAGGDGSVQARYFKDEYYANMGDAMAANTGGKHWI
;
A
#
# COMPACT_ATOMS: atom_id res chain seq x y z
N MET A 1 -13.79 48.53 10.82
CA MET A 1 -13.32 48.26 12.20
C MET A 1 -13.62 46.79 12.47
N ARG A 2 -12.71 45.84 12.74
CA ARG A 2 -11.34 45.86 13.26
C ARG A 2 -10.52 44.80 12.53
N THR A 3 -9.35 45.21 12.05
CA THR A 3 -8.22 44.37 11.68
C THR A 3 -7.58 43.78 12.94
N SER A 4 -7.21 42.50 12.92
CA SER A 4 -6.29 41.92 13.92
C SER A 4 -5.16 41.17 13.23
N THR A 5 -4.17 41.95 12.81
CA THR A 5 -2.81 41.51 12.48
C THR A 5 -2.00 41.51 13.78
N ALA A 6 -1.56 40.35 14.24
CA ALA A 6 -0.59 40.15 15.32
C ALA A 6 -0.25 38.64 15.34
N ARG A 7 0.97 38.15 15.48
CA ARG A 7 2.28 38.73 15.76
C ARG A 7 3.32 37.64 15.41
N ARG A 8 4.41 38.03 14.76
CA ARG A 8 5.60 37.19 14.55
C ARG A 8 6.21 36.75 15.89
N MET A 9 6.49 35.45 16.03
CA MET A 9 7.55 34.83 16.86
C MET A 9 7.90 33.52 16.10
N GLY A 10 9.07 33.27 15.53
CA GLY A 10 10.39 33.80 15.80
C GLY A 10 11.10 32.94 16.85
N THR A 11 11.48 31.71 16.48
CA THR A 11 12.72 31.03 16.94
C THR A 11 12.89 29.70 16.17
N ALA A 12 13.93 29.66 15.34
CA ALA A 12 14.49 28.44 14.81
C ALA A 12 15.29 27.72 15.91
N LEU A 13 15.09 26.41 16.05
CA LEU A 13 16.03 25.53 16.73
C LEU A 13 16.33 24.38 15.78
N ALA A 14 17.44 24.51 15.07
CA ALA A 14 18.09 23.42 14.39
C ALA A 14 18.76 22.55 15.46
N ALA A 15 18.26 21.32 15.64
CA ALA A 15 18.99 20.27 16.33
C ALA A 15 19.42 19.26 15.27
N ALA A 16 20.64 19.45 14.76
CA ALA A 16 21.35 18.40 14.05
C ALA A 16 21.83 17.38 15.09
N ALA A 17 21.22 16.20 15.08
CA ALA A 17 21.79 15.02 15.71
C ALA A 17 21.77 13.89 14.67
N ALA A 18 22.96 13.63 14.14
CA ALA A 18 23.24 12.49 13.29
C ALA A 18 23.00 11.19 14.05
N LEU A 19 22.19 10.30 13.48
CA LEU A 19 22.15 8.88 13.84
C LEU A 19 22.42 8.05 12.59
N THR A 20 23.69 8.04 12.18
CA THR A 20 24.24 7.01 11.30
C THR A 20 24.50 5.76 12.13
N SER A 21 23.49 4.89 12.22
CA SER A 21 23.59 3.62 12.95
C SER A 21 22.94 2.49 12.15
N MET A 22 23.55 2.09 11.03
CA MET A 22 23.36 0.76 10.44
C MET A 22 24.50 0.45 9.46
N ALA A 23 25.67 0.19 10.04
CA ALA A 23 26.74 -0.57 9.41
C ALA A 23 26.84 -1.91 10.15
N ALA A 24 25.93 -2.85 9.84
CA ALA A 24 25.99 -4.21 10.36
C ALA A 24 25.18 -5.17 9.47
N CYS A 25 25.66 -5.37 8.24
CA CYS A 25 25.46 -6.61 7.47
C CYS A 25 26.58 -6.70 6.41
N SER A 26 27.84 -6.63 6.86
CA SER A 26 28.98 -7.06 6.06
C SER A 26 29.29 -8.50 6.47
N GLY A 27 28.63 -9.45 5.82
CA GLY A 27 29.05 -10.84 5.86
C GLY A 27 30.33 -10.98 5.07
N SER A 28 31.44 -11.21 5.76
CA SER A 28 32.69 -11.64 5.16
C SER A 28 32.64 -13.15 4.97
N ASP A 29 32.77 -13.62 3.72
CA ASP A 29 33.41 -14.91 3.47
C ASP A 29 33.92 -15.02 2.01
N GLY A 30 35.23 -15.17 1.88
CA GLY A 30 35.86 -16.23 1.09
C GLY A 30 35.90 -16.19 -0.44
N SER A 31 37.12 -15.90 -0.93
CA SER A 31 37.84 -16.58 -2.03
C SER A 31 37.64 -16.24 -3.51
N GLU A 32 38.81 -16.06 -4.12
CA GLU A 32 39.17 -16.02 -5.54
C GLU A 32 38.57 -17.15 -6.39
N GLY A 33 38.28 -16.86 -7.66
CA GLY A 33 38.02 -17.91 -8.65
C GLY A 33 37.37 -17.48 -9.97
N SER A 34 38.23 -17.19 -10.95
CA SER A 34 38.08 -17.46 -12.40
C SER A 34 36.87 -16.94 -13.20
N SER A 35 37.24 -16.16 -14.22
CA SER A 35 36.52 -15.81 -15.45
C SER A 35 35.72 -16.94 -16.10
N GLY A 36 34.43 -16.69 -16.32
CA GLY A 36 33.55 -17.49 -17.17
C GLY A 36 32.51 -16.60 -17.85
N ALA A 37 32.64 -16.41 -19.16
CA ALA A 37 31.70 -15.68 -20.00
C ALA A 37 30.35 -16.40 -20.06
N GLY A 38 29.26 -15.71 -19.71
CA GLY A 38 27.94 -16.32 -19.67
C GLY A 38 26.78 -15.32 -19.54
N LYS A 39 26.26 -14.89 -20.70
CA LYS A 39 24.88 -14.42 -20.95
C LYS A 39 24.40 -13.19 -20.16
N ASP A 40 24.70 -12.04 -20.76
CA ASP A 40 24.23 -10.69 -20.43
C ASP A 40 22.72 -10.46 -20.62
N LYS A 41 21.88 -11.11 -19.82
CA LYS A 41 20.51 -10.61 -19.56
C LYS A 41 20.12 -10.58 -18.08
N ALA A 42 20.85 -11.31 -17.23
CA ALA A 42 20.70 -11.22 -15.77
C ALA A 42 21.59 -10.14 -15.13
N GLY A 43 22.69 -9.75 -15.79
CA GLY A 43 23.70 -8.82 -15.25
C GLY A 43 23.36 -7.33 -15.37
N ALA A 44 22.28 -6.96 -16.08
CA ALA A 44 21.91 -5.55 -16.25
C ALA A 44 21.33 -4.93 -14.97
N ILE A 45 20.73 -5.74 -14.10
CA ILE A 45 20.21 -5.30 -12.79
C ILE A 45 21.34 -5.22 -11.76
N SER A 46 22.39 -6.03 -11.91
CA SER A 46 23.51 -6.14 -10.97
C SER A 46 24.49 -4.96 -11.00
N LYS A 47 24.36 -4.02 -11.95
CA LYS A 47 25.28 -2.87 -12.12
C LYS A 47 24.63 -1.50 -11.90
N ALA A 48 23.32 -1.42 -11.76
CA ALA A 48 22.67 -0.16 -11.42
C ALA A 48 22.82 0.09 -9.91
N SER A 49 23.21 1.30 -9.51
CA SER A 49 23.16 1.64 -8.10
C SER A 49 21.71 1.50 -7.60
N PRO A 50 21.46 1.02 -6.38
CA PRO A 50 20.11 0.91 -5.84
C PRO A 50 19.31 2.22 -5.96
N VAL A 51 19.99 3.36 -5.83
CA VAL A 51 19.41 4.69 -6.02
C VAL A 51 18.98 4.93 -7.47
N ALA A 52 19.79 4.52 -8.47
CA ALA A 52 19.42 4.64 -9.88
C ALA A 52 18.20 3.76 -10.22
N ALA A 53 18.15 2.54 -9.67
CA ALA A 53 17.00 1.65 -9.85
C ALA A 53 15.72 2.25 -9.25
N LEU A 54 15.77 2.78 -8.03
CA LEU A 54 14.63 3.44 -7.39
C LEU A 54 14.16 4.68 -8.16
N LYS A 55 15.09 5.49 -8.70
CA LYS A 55 14.74 6.63 -9.57
C LYS A 55 14.00 6.18 -10.82
N GLN A 56 14.42 5.08 -11.44
CA GLN A 56 13.74 4.55 -12.62
C GLN A 56 12.34 4.04 -12.28
N VAL A 57 12.16 3.37 -11.14
CA VAL A 57 10.83 2.93 -10.67
C VAL A 57 9.94 4.14 -10.44
N GLN A 58 10.42 5.17 -9.72
CA GLN A 58 9.68 6.40 -9.47
C GLN A 58 9.20 7.06 -10.76
N GLN A 59 10.06 7.18 -11.78
CA GLN A 59 9.70 7.77 -13.07
C GLN A 59 8.59 6.98 -13.77
N LYS A 60 8.69 5.64 -13.76
CA LYS A 60 7.72 4.77 -14.42
C LYS A 60 6.38 4.72 -13.69
N THR A 61 6.39 4.64 -12.36
CA THR A 61 5.16 4.56 -11.57
C THR A 61 4.49 5.91 -11.39
N GLY A 62 5.26 7.01 -11.33
CA GLY A 62 4.73 8.37 -11.20
C GLY A 62 3.91 8.84 -12.40
N GLY A 63 4.14 8.26 -13.58
CA GLY A 63 3.32 8.50 -14.78
C GLY A 63 2.14 7.53 -14.95
N ALA A 64 2.02 6.52 -14.10
CA ALA A 64 0.89 5.58 -14.18
C ALA A 64 -0.40 6.26 -13.70
N GLN A 65 -1.51 5.88 -14.32
CA GLN A 65 -2.83 6.42 -14.02
C GLN A 65 -3.82 5.36 -13.53
N SER A 66 -3.40 4.10 -13.54
CA SER A 66 -4.16 2.96 -13.06
C SER A 66 -3.25 1.76 -12.84
N ALA A 67 -3.69 0.82 -12.02
CA ALA A 67 -3.07 -0.49 -11.88
C ALA A 67 -4.09 -1.57 -11.58
N LYS A 68 -3.76 -2.80 -11.97
CA LYS A 68 -4.30 -3.98 -11.30
C LYS A 68 -3.55 -4.15 -9.99
N VAL A 69 -4.29 -4.40 -8.92
CA VAL A 69 -3.75 -4.52 -7.57
C VAL A 69 -4.09 -5.90 -7.05
N GLU A 70 -3.11 -6.56 -6.46
CA GLU A 70 -3.27 -7.72 -5.61
C GLU A 70 -2.50 -7.44 -4.33
N GLY A 71 -3.06 -7.77 -3.18
CA GLY A 71 -2.41 -7.45 -1.91
C GLY A 71 -2.91 -8.28 -0.76
N THR A 72 -2.06 -8.41 0.25
CA THR A 72 -2.40 -8.93 1.57
C THR A 72 -2.22 -7.81 2.58
N THR A 73 -3.12 -7.71 3.55
CA THR A 73 -3.00 -6.77 4.66
C THR A 73 -3.24 -7.53 5.95
N GLU A 74 -2.35 -7.31 6.91
CA GLU A 74 -2.45 -7.88 8.26
C GLU A 74 -2.38 -6.74 9.28
N MET A 75 -3.31 -6.73 10.21
CA MET A 75 -3.42 -5.73 11.28
C MET A 75 -3.68 -6.44 12.60
N GLY A 76 -2.63 -7.06 13.14
CA GLY A 76 -2.68 -7.77 14.42
C GLY A 76 -3.88 -8.72 14.51
N THR A 77 -4.62 -8.63 15.60
CA THR A 77 -5.84 -9.42 15.81
C THR A 77 -7.09 -8.81 15.17
N THR A 78 -7.02 -7.58 14.66
CA THR A 78 -8.16 -6.86 14.10
C THR A 78 -8.59 -7.44 12.76
N MET A 79 -7.66 -7.60 11.82
CA MET A 79 -7.96 -8.19 10.52
C MET A 79 -6.73 -8.76 9.81
N SER A 80 -6.96 -9.81 9.05
CA SER A 80 -6.11 -10.24 7.94
C SER A 80 -7.00 -10.33 6.70
N MET A 81 -6.56 -9.79 5.58
CA MET A 81 -7.35 -9.80 4.34
C MET A 81 -6.47 -9.92 3.10
N LYS A 82 -7.06 -10.48 2.04
CA LYS A 82 -6.56 -10.43 0.67
C LYS A 82 -7.44 -9.51 -0.14
N GLN A 83 -6.85 -8.79 -1.07
CA GLN A 83 -7.59 -7.94 -2.00
C GLN A 83 -7.08 -8.11 -3.42
N SER A 84 -7.98 -8.04 -4.39
CA SER A 84 -7.63 -7.99 -5.80
C SER A 84 -8.60 -7.13 -6.59
N GLY A 85 -8.11 -6.48 -7.64
CA GLY A 85 -8.96 -5.71 -8.54
C GLY A 85 -8.17 -4.70 -9.36
N ALA A 86 -8.84 -3.61 -9.74
CA ALA A 86 -8.23 -2.56 -10.53
C ALA A 86 -8.66 -1.19 -10.01
N ILE A 87 -7.69 -0.29 -9.93
CA ILE A 87 -7.86 1.08 -9.44
C ILE A 87 -7.23 2.05 -10.45
N GLY A 88 -7.95 3.11 -10.76
CA GLY A 88 -7.51 4.27 -11.52
C GLY A 88 -7.45 5.51 -10.64
N TRP A 89 -6.59 6.45 -11.02
CA TRP A 89 -6.41 7.73 -10.34
C TRP A 89 -6.12 8.89 -11.30
N ALA A 90 -6.40 8.72 -12.60
CA ALA A 90 -6.20 9.75 -13.63
C ALA A 90 -6.99 11.04 -13.33
N ASP A 91 -8.22 10.90 -12.84
CA ASP A 91 -9.13 12.00 -12.47
C ASP A 91 -9.73 11.75 -11.08
N GLY A 92 -8.84 11.44 -10.13
CA GLY A 92 -9.23 10.97 -8.80
C GLY A 92 -9.53 9.48 -8.76
N LEU A 93 -9.73 8.98 -7.54
CA LEU A 93 -9.76 7.54 -7.29
C LEU A 93 -11.00 6.90 -7.92
N SER A 94 -10.83 5.80 -8.62
CA SER A 94 -11.95 5.03 -9.15
C SER A 94 -11.57 3.57 -9.29
N GLY A 95 -12.54 2.68 -9.19
CA GLY A 95 -12.31 1.27 -9.47
C GLY A 95 -13.04 0.35 -8.50
N ALA A 96 -12.66 -0.92 -8.53
CA ALA A 96 -13.29 -1.93 -7.71
C ALA A 96 -12.27 -2.96 -7.23
N LEU A 97 -12.43 -3.37 -5.98
CA LEU A 97 -11.67 -4.45 -5.37
C LEU A 97 -12.64 -5.50 -4.82
N THR A 98 -12.28 -6.77 -4.97
CA THR A 98 -12.79 -7.83 -4.13
C THR A 98 -11.86 -7.95 -2.94
N ILE A 99 -12.41 -7.85 -1.72
CA ILE A 99 -11.67 -7.97 -0.47
C ILE A 99 -12.18 -9.22 0.23
N THR A 100 -11.30 -10.15 0.54
CA THR A 100 -11.60 -11.38 1.30
C THR A 100 -10.90 -11.32 2.64
N TYR A 101 -11.68 -11.25 3.71
CA TYR A 101 -11.18 -11.31 5.07
C TYR A 101 -10.77 -12.74 5.42
N THR A 102 -9.48 -12.94 5.61
CA THR A 102 -8.87 -14.23 5.90
C THR A 102 -8.72 -14.50 7.40
N GLY A 103 -8.88 -13.49 8.26
CA GLY A 103 -8.89 -13.67 9.70
C GLY A 103 -9.06 -12.38 10.50
N GLY A 104 -8.93 -12.49 11.82
CA GLY A 104 -9.14 -11.41 12.78
C GLY A 104 -10.62 -11.17 13.09
N THR A 105 -10.88 -10.30 14.07
CA THR A 105 -12.23 -10.04 14.59
C THR A 105 -13.21 -9.60 13.50
N MET A 106 -12.76 -8.83 12.51
CA MET A 106 -13.60 -8.40 11.38
C MET A 106 -13.97 -9.58 10.46
N GLY A 107 -13.02 -10.48 10.16
CA GLY A 107 -13.29 -11.66 9.35
C GLY A 107 -14.23 -12.64 10.04
N ASP A 108 -14.10 -12.80 11.35
CA ASP A 108 -15.00 -13.63 12.16
C ASP A 108 -16.41 -13.05 12.20
N ALA A 109 -16.54 -11.72 12.34
CA ALA A 109 -17.83 -11.04 12.32
C ALA A 109 -18.57 -11.22 10.98
N LEU A 110 -17.87 -11.09 9.85
CA LEU A 110 -18.48 -11.29 8.53
C LEU A 110 -18.96 -12.73 8.30
N LYS A 111 -18.19 -13.71 8.78
CA LYS A 111 -18.60 -15.13 8.74
C LYS A 111 -19.79 -15.39 9.65
N GLN A 112 -19.79 -14.85 10.87
CA GLN A 112 -20.91 -14.97 11.80
C GLN A 112 -22.18 -14.31 11.28
N ALA A 113 -22.04 -13.21 10.53
CA ALA A 113 -23.15 -12.56 9.85
C ALA A 113 -23.72 -13.39 8.70
N GLY A 114 -23.08 -14.49 8.29
CA GLY A 114 -23.54 -15.42 7.26
C GLY A 114 -22.95 -15.17 5.87
N GLY A 115 -21.95 -14.29 5.76
CA GLY A 115 -21.20 -14.08 4.51
C GLY A 115 -20.10 -15.11 4.29
N ASP A 116 -19.55 -15.16 3.08
CA ASP A 116 -18.38 -15.97 2.73
C ASP A 116 -17.04 -15.33 3.18
N GLY A 117 -17.11 -14.22 3.91
CA GLY A 117 -15.97 -13.42 4.34
C GLY A 117 -15.44 -12.47 3.27
N SER A 118 -16.10 -12.35 2.12
CA SER A 118 -15.73 -11.43 1.05
C SER A 118 -16.71 -10.26 0.93
N VAL A 119 -16.18 -9.11 0.54
CA VAL A 119 -16.94 -7.89 0.23
C VAL A 119 -16.42 -7.29 -1.07
N GLN A 120 -17.31 -6.64 -1.83
CA GLN A 120 -16.89 -5.84 -2.99
C GLN A 120 -16.81 -4.37 -2.60
N ALA A 121 -15.63 -3.79 -2.74
CA ALA A 121 -15.41 -2.37 -2.58
C ALA A 121 -15.46 -1.67 -3.94
N ARG A 122 -16.18 -0.54 -4.01
CA ARG A 122 -16.14 0.38 -5.14
C ARG A 122 -15.63 1.73 -4.67
N TYR A 123 -14.61 2.21 -5.38
CA TYR A 123 -14.02 3.51 -5.18
C TYR A 123 -14.54 4.46 -6.24
N PHE A 124 -14.89 5.66 -5.80
CA PHE A 124 -15.21 6.82 -6.60
C PHE A 124 -14.33 7.98 -6.14
N LYS A 125 -14.37 9.09 -6.88
CA LYS A 125 -13.50 10.24 -6.66
C LYS A 125 -13.52 10.71 -5.20
N ASP A 126 -14.73 10.75 -4.64
CA ASP A 126 -15.02 11.30 -3.31
C ASP A 126 -15.77 10.31 -2.41
N GLU A 127 -16.02 9.08 -2.88
CA GLU A 127 -16.90 8.12 -2.21
C GLU A 127 -16.31 6.70 -2.22
N TYR A 128 -16.69 5.94 -1.20
CA TYR A 128 -16.36 4.52 -1.06
C TYR A 128 -17.64 3.79 -0.70
N TYR A 129 -17.93 2.71 -1.42
CA TYR A 129 -19.05 1.83 -1.11
C TYR A 129 -18.59 0.40 -0.96
N ALA A 130 -19.14 -0.29 0.04
CA ALA A 130 -18.89 -1.70 0.26
C ALA A 130 -20.18 -2.50 0.10
N ASN A 131 -20.17 -3.50 -0.77
CA ASN A 131 -21.21 -4.50 -0.82
C ASN A 131 -20.96 -5.55 0.25
N MET A 132 -21.83 -5.57 1.26
CA MET A 132 -21.74 -6.43 2.43
C MET A 132 -22.44 -7.78 2.26
N GLY A 133 -23.06 -8.03 1.10
CA GLY A 133 -23.78 -9.27 0.79
C GLY A 133 -25.15 -9.40 1.46
N ASP A 134 -25.88 -10.46 1.10
CA ASP A 134 -27.27 -10.69 1.55
C ASP A 134 -27.40 -10.81 3.07
N ALA A 135 -26.43 -11.48 3.69
CA ALA A 135 -26.49 -11.81 5.10
C ALA A 135 -26.38 -10.57 6.00
N MET A 136 -25.53 -9.60 5.59
CA MET A 136 -25.49 -8.28 6.22
C MET A 136 -26.70 -7.42 5.80
N ALA A 137 -27.14 -7.49 4.54
CA ALA A 137 -28.30 -6.75 4.05
C ALA A 137 -29.58 -7.06 4.84
N ALA A 138 -29.76 -8.31 5.28
CA ALA A 138 -30.86 -8.72 6.14
C ALA A 138 -30.94 -7.93 7.46
N ASN A 139 -29.80 -7.43 7.94
CA ASN A 139 -29.67 -6.67 9.18
C ASN A 139 -29.64 -5.14 8.96
N THR A 140 -29.54 -4.66 7.71
CA THR A 140 -29.41 -3.23 7.35
C THR A 140 -30.59 -2.71 6.51
N GLY A 141 -31.78 -3.28 6.70
CA GLY A 141 -32.98 -2.87 5.98
C GLY A 141 -32.97 -3.25 4.50
N GLY A 142 -32.31 -4.36 4.16
CA GLY A 142 -32.22 -4.90 2.80
C GLY A 142 -31.18 -4.23 1.91
N LYS A 143 -30.32 -3.35 2.45
CA LYS A 143 -29.30 -2.65 1.67
C LYS A 143 -28.00 -3.43 1.63
N HIS A 144 -27.59 -3.85 0.43
CA HIS A 144 -26.31 -4.51 0.21
C HIS A 144 -25.12 -3.56 0.23
N TRP A 145 -25.31 -2.32 -0.23
CA TRP A 145 -24.25 -1.32 -0.31
C TRP A 145 -24.38 -0.34 0.85
N ILE A 146 -23.28 -0.18 1.58
CA ILE A 146 -23.08 0.86 2.60
C ILE A 146 -22.05 1.86 2.13
#